data_AF-A0A9X9QCG5-F1
#
_entry.id   AF-A0A9X9QCG5-F1
#
_cell.length_a   1.000
_cell.length_b   1.000
_cell.length_c   1.000
_cell.angle_alpha   90.00
_cell.angle_beta   90.00
_cell.angle_gamma   90.00
#
_symmetry.space_group_name_H-M   'P 1'
#
loop_
_entity.id
_entity.type
_entity.pdbx_description
1 polymer ?
#
loop_
_entity_poly.entity_id
_entity_poly.type
_entity_poly.pdbx_seq_one_letter_code
_entity_poly.pdbx_strand_id
1 'polypeptide(L)' 'MSDQEHGLDSIIQREKGRTSVTIYDANTNKSRRIYLRPNPLIKQMAIVSRGTTVYLSYNLKFVVKISWRAVG' A
#
# COMPACT_ATOMS: atom_id res chain seq x y z
N MET A 1 -20.10 -2.26 8.44
CA MET A 1 -19.58 -2.90 7.21
C MET A 1 -18.07 -2.73 7.20
N SER A 2 -17.35 -3.82 6.95
CA SER A 2 -15.89 -3.91 6.99
C SER A 2 -15.30 -3.84 5.59
N ASP A 3 -14.03 -3.44 5.49
CA ASP A 3 -13.30 -3.36 4.21
C ASP A 3 -13.32 -4.69 3.43
N GLN A 4 -13.33 -5.82 4.16
CA GLN A 4 -13.42 -7.18 3.59
C GLN A 4 -14.75 -7.41 2.83
N GLU A 5 -15.85 -6.88 3.34
CA GLU A 5 -17.20 -7.02 2.76
C GLU A 5 -17.36 -6.17 1.49
N HIS A 6 -16.49 -5.18 1.28
CA HIS A 6 -16.43 -4.35 0.08
C HIS A 6 -15.46 -4.87 -0.98
N GLY A 7 -14.85 -6.05 -0.78
CA GLY A 7 -13.86 -6.60 -1.69
C GLY A 7 -12.55 -5.79 -1.71
N LEU A 8 -12.28 -5.00 -0.66
CA LEU A 8 -11.01 -4.30 -0.52
C LEU A 8 -9.92 -5.30 -0.14
N ASP A 9 -8.76 -5.13 -0.76
CA ASP A 9 -7.60 -5.99 -0.57
C ASP A 9 -7.20 -5.99 0.91
N SER A 10 -7.30 -7.14 1.59
CA SER A 10 -6.97 -7.26 3.03
C SER A 10 -5.50 -6.92 3.34
N ILE A 11 -4.67 -6.86 2.29
CA ILE A 11 -3.28 -6.44 2.34
C ILE A 11 -3.17 -4.92 2.48
N ILE A 12 -4.12 -4.11 1.99
CA ILE A 12 -4.09 -2.65 2.01
C ILE A 12 -5.32 -2.11 2.76
N GLN A 13 -5.12 -1.58 3.96
CA GLN A 13 -6.20 -1.04 4.80
C GLN A 13 -6.12 0.48 4.89
N ARG A 14 -7.27 1.16 4.84
CA ARG A 14 -7.38 2.61 5.01
C ARG A 14 -8.29 2.94 6.18
N GLU A 15 -7.71 3.24 7.33
CA GLU A 15 -8.45 3.57 8.55
C GLU A 15 -8.13 5.01 9.00
N LYS A 16 -9.17 5.84 9.22
CA LYS A 16 -9.03 7.21 9.77
C LYS A 16 -7.99 8.07 9.01
N GLY A 17 -7.94 7.95 7.69
CA GLY A 17 -6.98 8.67 6.83
C GLY A 17 -5.55 8.13 6.85
N ARG A 18 -5.29 7.01 7.54
CA ARG A 18 -4.00 6.31 7.54
C ARG A 18 -4.08 5.09 6.64
N THR A 19 -3.10 4.96 5.74
CA THR A 19 -2.95 3.75 4.93
C THR A 19 -1.96 2.82 5.61
N SER A 20 -2.30 1.55 5.72
CA SER A 20 -1.40 0.51 6.22
C SER A 20 -1.39 -0.69 5.27
N VAL A 21 -0.27 -1.40 5.26
CA VAL A 21 -0.15 -2.66 4.53
C VAL A 21 0.34 -3.79 5.42
N THR A 22 -0.20 -4.98 5.20
CA THR A 22 0.24 -6.20 5.88
C THR A 22 1.30 -6.87 5.03
N ILE A 23 2.52 -6.99 5.57
CA ILE A 23 3.62 -7.71 4.93
C ILE A 23 3.74 -9.08 5.55
N TYR A 24 3.77 -10.11 4.72
CA TYR A 24 4.12 -11.46 5.11
C TYR A 24 5.62 -11.69 4.92
N ASP A 25 6.31 -12.06 5.99
CA ASP A 25 7.72 -12.43 5.94
C ASP A 25 7.83 -13.96 5.83
N ALA A 26 8.25 -14.44 4.66
CA ALA A 26 8.36 -15.85 4.36
C ALA A 26 9.44 -16.58 5.19
N ASN A 27 10.47 -15.85 5.66
CA ASN A 27 11.56 -16.45 6.44
C ASN A 27 11.13 -16.70 7.89
N THR A 28 10.31 -15.81 8.43
CA THR A 28 9.87 -15.88 9.83
C THR A 28 8.45 -16.43 10.00
N ASN A 29 7.72 -16.65 8.89
CA ASN A 29 6.31 -17.04 8.86
C ASN A 29 5.40 -16.06 9.64
N LYS A 30 5.81 -14.80 9.76
CA LYS A 30 5.11 -13.76 10.52
C LYS A 30 4.55 -12.71 9.58
N SER A 31 3.33 -12.27 9.88
CA SER A 31 2.75 -11.07 9.29
C SER A 31 3.05 -9.86 10.17
N ARG A 32 3.27 -8.71 9.55
CA ARG A 32 3.35 -7.43 10.26
C ARG A 32 2.61 -6.34 9.50
N ARG A 33 1.87 -5.52 10.23
CA ARG A 33 1.23 -4.32 9.70
C ARG A 33 2.23 -3.16 9.73
N ILE A 34 2.43 -2.51 8.60
CA ILE A 34 3.24 -1.28 8.50
C ILE A 34 2.37 -0.11 8.05
N TYR A 35 2.64 1.08 8.57
CA TYR A 35 1.93 2.29 8.18
C TYR A 35 2.71 3.06 7.11
N LEU A 36 1.98 3.54 6.12
CA LEU A 36 2.50 4.35 5.02
C LEU A 36 2.35 5.83 5.35
N ARG A 37 3.31 6.64 4.90
CA ARG A 37 3.17 8.09 4.91
C ARG A 37 1.96 8.48 4.04
N PRO A 38 1.23 9.54 4.40
CA PRO A 38 0.02 9.94 3.69
C PRO A 38 0.31 10.40 2.26
N ASN A 39 1.48 11.02 2.05
CA ASN A 39 1.88 11.53 0.75
C ASN A 39 2.66 10.44 -0.02
N PRO A 40 2.23 10.11 -1.25
CA PRO A 40 2.96 9.19 -2.10
C PRO A 40 4.31 9.78 -2.50
N LEU A 41 5.27 8.91 -2.77
CA LEU A 41 6.55 9.29 -3.33
C LEU A 41 6.36 9.63 -4.82
N ILE A 42 6.27 10.92 -5.11
CA ILE A 42 6.17 11.44 -6.47
C ILE A 42 7.58 11.74 -6.96
N LYS A 43 8.15 10.86 -7.78
CA LYS A 43 9.37 11.16 -8.54
C LYS A 43 9.00 11.35 -10.00
N GLN A 44 8.88 12.61 -10.41
CA GLN A 44 8.53 12.99 -11.77
C GLN A 44 9.75 12.80 -12.69
N MET A 45 9.99 11.58 -13.17
CA MET A 45 11.08 11.29 -14.12
C MET A 45 10.68 10.52 -15.38
N ALA A 46 9.42 10.10 -15.52
CA ALA A 46 8.89 9.57 -16.77
C ALA A 46 7.37 9.50 -16.70
N ILE A 47 6.73 9.32 -17.86
CA ILE A 47 5.32 8.99 -18.02
C ILE A 47 5.01 7.78 -17.13
N VAL A 48 4.45 8.03 -15.94
CA VAL A 48 4.09 6.96 -15.01
C VAL A 48 2.92 6.18 -15.59
N SER A 49 3.07 4.86 -15.67
CA SER A 49 2.01 3.93 -16.04
C SER A 49 0.76 4.25 -15.22
N ARG A 50 -0.37 4.55 -15.89
CA ARG A 50 -1.66 4.72 -15.20
C ARG A 50 -1.90 3.47 -14.36
N GLY A 51 -2.15 3.65 -13.06
CA GLY A 51 -2.43 2.53 -12.16
C GLY A 51 -1.26 2.08 -11.28
N THR A 52 -0.31 2.95 -10.93
CA THR A 52 0.69 2.64 -9.89
C THR A 52 0.94 3.85 -9.00
N THR A 53 0.95 3.64 -7.68
CA THR A 53 1.42 4.62 -6.69
C THR A 53 2.43 4.00 -5.75
N VAL A 54 3.47 4.77 -5.43
CA VAL A 54 4.55 4.37 -4.53
C VAL A 54 4.44 5.16 -3.23
N TYR A 55 4.62 4.49 -2.11
CA TYR A 55 4.61 5.07 -0.76
C TYR A 55 5.87 4.70 0.01
N LEU A 56 6.22 5.53 0.99
CA LEU A 56 7.23 5.22 2.00
C LEU A 56 6.55 4.79 3.30
N SER A 57 7.13 3.81 3.99
CA SER A 57 6.76 3.53 5.37
C SER A 57 7.17 4.69 6.28
N TYR A 58 6.48 4.85 7.43
CA TYR A 58 6.82 5.89 8.40
C TYR A 58 8.27 5.82 8.89
N ASN A 59 8.78 4.61 9.11
CA ASN A 59 10.16 4.34 9.53
C ASN A 59 11.19 4.37 8.38
N LEU A 60 10.77 4.70 7.16
CA LEU A 60 11.61 4.76 5.95
C LEU A 60 12.34 3.46 5.58
N LYS A 61 12.00 2.33 6.21
CA LYS A 61 12.61 1.02 5.91
C LYS A 61 12.05 0.35 4.66
N PHE A 62 10.85 0.73 4.24
CA PHE A 62 10.15 0.09 3.13
C PHE A 62 9.66 1.11 2.12
N VAL A 63 9.83 0.75 0.84
CA VAL A 63 9.14 1.36 -0.29
C VAL A 63 8.04 0.40 -0.70
N VAL A 64 6.79 0.87 -0.72
CA VAL A 64 5.62 0.06 -1.06
C VAL A 64 5.06 0.55 -2.39
N LYS A 65 5.08 -0.32 -3.40
CA LYS A 65 4.48 -0.06 -4.71
C LYS A 65 3.11 -0.74 -4.77
N ILE A 66 2.07 0.04 -4.95
CA ILE A 66 0.70 -0.43 -5.14
C ILE A 66 0.36 -0.24 -6.61
N SER A 67 0.00 -1.34 -7.30
CA SER A 67 -0.42 -1.31 -8.70
C SER A 67 -1.88 -1.73 -8.79
N TRP A 68 -2.66 -1.06 -9.63
CA TRP A 68 -4.06 -1.38 -9.88
C TRP A 68 -4.36 -1.25 -11.36
N ARG A 69 -5.33 -2.03 -11.82
CA ARG A 69 -5.90 -1.90 -13.16
C ARG A 69 -7.27 -1.26 -13.01
N ALA A 70 -7.53 -0.19 -13.75
CA ALA A 70 -8.91 0.29 -13.91
C ALA A 70 -9.68 -0.79 -14.69
N VAL A 71 -10.72 -1.34 -14.07
CA VAL A 71 -11.72 -2.14 -14.77
C VAL A 71 -12.85 -1.19 -15.15
N GLY A 72 -13.18 -1.16 -16.45
CA GLY A 72 -14.25 -0.38 -17.04
C GLY A 72 -15.04 -1.27 -17.98
#